data_AF-A0A422QD10-F1
#
_entry.id   AF-A0A422QD10-F1
#
_cell.length_a   1.000
_cell.length_b   1.000
_cell.length_c   1.000
_cell.angle_alpha   90.00
_cell.angle_beta   90.00
_cell.angle_gamma   90.00
#
_symmetry.space_group_name_H-M   'P 1'
#
loop_
_entity.id
_entity.type
_entity.pdbx_description
1 polymer ?
#
loop_
_entity_poly.entity_id
_entity_poly.type
_entity_poly.pdbx_seq_one_letter_code
_entity_poly.pdbx_strand_id
1 'polypeptide(L)'
;AEIYQQLFNRAPDATGLEYWTDVVAKGHASMADVAVAILSGAQGSDSTLSQLRQQAADAFTAAVEADGTEYSGYASIEAARILVRGVTADATAADLDVLVKAAVSFADTATKNPQVVEAIAV
;
A
#
# COMPACT_ATOMS: atom_id res chain seq x y z
N ALA A 1 -13.34 -9.42 5.02
CA ALA A 1 -12.30 -10.08 4.18
C ALA A 1 -11.38 -9.06 3.50
N GLU A 2 -11.92 -8.00 2.89
CA GLU A 2 -11.15 -7.00 2.14
C GLU A 2 -10.02 -6.34 2.93
N ILE A 3 -10.21 -6.05 4.23
CA ILE A 3 -9.17 -5.48 5.09
C ILE A 3 -7.91 -6.36 5.10
N TYR A 4 -8.04 -7.68 5.27
CA TYR A 4 -6.89 -8.60 5.24
C TYR A 4 -6.25 -8.66 3.86
N GLN A 5 -7.05 -8.60 2.79
CA GLN A 5 -6.52 -8.58 1.44
C GLN A 5 -5.69 -7.32 1.20
N GLN A 6 -6.18 -6.15 1.65
CA GLN A 6 -5.49 -4.87 1.49
C GLN A 6 -4.23 -4.81 2.34
N LEU A 7 -4.30 -5.24 3.60
CA LEU A 7 -3.18 -5.16 4.53
C LEU A 7 -2.11 -6.23 4.28
N PHE A 8 -2.52 -7.46 3.95
CA PHE A 8 -1.65 -8.64 4.01
C PHE A 8 -1.66 -9.51 2.75
N ASN A 9 -2.35 -9.11 1.67
CA ASN A 9 -2.46 -9.88 0.42
C ASN A 9 -2.99 -11.32 0.61
N ARG A 10 -3.80 -11.55 1.63
CA ARG A 10 -4.39 -12.88 1.92
C ARG A 10 -5.80 -12.74 2.49
N ALA A 11 -6.55 -13.84 2.46
CA ALA A 11 -7.80 -13.94 3.19
C ALA A 11 -7.55 -14.08 4.71
N PRO A 12 -8.49 -13.62 5.55
CA PRO A 12 -8.49 -13.98 6.97
C PRO A 12 -8.81 -15.48 7.13
N ASP A 13 -8.40 -16.05 8.27
CA ASP A 13 -8.95 -17.32 8.70
C ASP A 13 -10.42 -17.15 9.14
N ALA A 14 -11.16 -18.28 9.17
CA ALA A 14 -12.59 -18.26 9.48
C ALA A 14 -12.89 -17.70 10.87
N THR A 15 -12.08 -18.05 11.88
CA THR A 15 -12.29 -17.63 13.28
C THR A 15 -12.07 -16.13 13.43
N GLY A 16 -10.99 -15.60 12.85
CA GLY A 16 -10.71 -14.17 12.86
C GLY A 16 -11.78 -13.38 12.12
N LEU A 17 -12.25 -13.87 10.96
CA LEU A 17 -13.33 -13.22 10.22
C LEU A 17 -14.63 -13.16 11.01
N GLU A 18 -15.02 -14.27 11.65
CA GLU A 18 -16.21 -14.33 12.51
C GLU A 18 -16.10 -13.33 13.67
N TYR A 19 -14.96 -13.32 14.38
CA TYR A 19 -14.72 -12.40 15.48
C TYR A 19 -14.88 -10.93 15.08
N TRP A 20 -14.17 -10.49 14.03
CA TRP A 20 -14.23 -9.09 13.60
C TRP A 20 -15.61 -8.70 13.07
N THR A 21 -16.33 -9.64 12.45
CA THR A 21 -17.71 -9.41 11.99
C THR A 21 -18.64 -9.17 13.17
N ASP A 22 -18.53 -9.98 14.23
CA ASP A 22 -19.33 -9.85 15.44
C ASP A 22 -19.05 -8.54 16.19
N VAL A 23 -17.78 -8.17 16.35
CA VAL A 23 -17.36 -6.91 16.97
C VAL A 23 -18.02 -5.70 16.29
N VAL A 24 -18.07 -5.72 14.95
CA VAL A 24 -18.63 -4.62 14.16
C VAL A 24 -20.15 -4.66 14.20
N ALA A 25 -20.76 -5.84 14.07
CA ALA A 25 -22.21 -6.01 14.12
C ALA A 25 -22.80 -5.54 15.46
N LYS A 26 -22.05 -5.69 16.56
CA LYS A 26 -22.42 -5.21 17.90
C LYS A 26 -22.10 -3.73 18.13
N GLY A 27 -21.50 -3.04 17.14
CA GLY A 27 -21.14 -1.63 17.25
C GLY A 27 -19.98 -1.37 18.22
N HIS A 28 -19.16 -2.38 18.55
CA HIS A 28 -18.02 -2.23 19.45
C HIS A 28 -16.82 -1.56 18.78
N ALA A 29 -16.72 -1.61 17.45
CA ALA A 29 -15.67 -0.98 16.67
C ALA A 29 -16.17 -0.62 15.26
N SER A 30 -15.61 0.45 14.68
CA SER A 30 -15.80 0.75 13.27
C SER A 30 -14.91 -0.12 12.37
N MET A 31 -15.16 -0.11 11.05
CA MET A 31 -14.25 -0.76 10.09
C MET A 31 -12.83 -0.20 10.15
N ALA A 32 -12.69 1.10 10.43
CA ALA A 32 -11.38 1.74 10.55
C ALA A 32 -10.63 1.23 11.80
N ASP A 33 -11.32 1.14 12.94
CA ASP A 33 -10.75 0.60 14.18
C ASP A 33 -10.30 -0.85 13.99
N VAL A 34 -11.12 -1.66 13.29
CA VAL A 34 -10.78 -3.05 12.96
C VAL A 34 -9.54 -3.13 12.07
N ALA A 35 -9.42 -2.28 11.06
CA ALA A 35 -8.23 -2.24 10.19
C ALA A 35 -6.96 -1.90 10.98
N VAL A 36 -7.03 -0.91 11.88
CA VAL A 36 -5.91 -0.54 12.75
C VAL A 36 -5.56 -1.68 13.71
N ALA A 37 -6.55 -2.32 14.32
CA ALA A 37 -6.32 -3.42 15.24
C ALA A 37 -5.69 -4.64 14.55
N ILE A 38 -6.16 -4.99 13.35
CA ILE A 38 -5.60 -6.07 12.53
C ILE A 38 -4.16 -5.76 12.14
N LEU A 39 -3.88 -4.54 11.67
CA LEU A 39 -2.52 -4.12 11.32
C LEU A 39 -1.59 -4.15 12.54
N SER A 40 -2.07 -3.68 13.69
CA SER A 40 -1.31 -3.65 14.94
C SER A 40 -1.02 -5.04 15.50
N GLY A 41 -1.91 -6.00 15.22
CA GLY A 41 -1.74 -7.42 15.55
C GLY A 41 -1.02 -8.24 14.49
N ALA A 42 -0.40 -7.61 13.48
CA ALA A 42 0.30 -8.32 12.43
C ALA A 42 1.45 -9.18 12.99
N GLN A 43 1.57 -10.41 12.48
CA GLN A 43 2.57 -11.38 12.92
C GLN A 43 3.13 -12.17 11.73
N GLY A 44 4.31 -12.77 11.90
CA GLY A 44 4.94 -13.56 10.84
C GLY A 44 5.08 -12.76 9.54
N SER A 45 4.65 -13.35 8.41
CA SER A 45 4.68 -12.72 7.09
C SER A 45 3.90 -11.40 7.02
N ASP A 46 2.84 -11.23 7.81
CA ASP A 46 2.03 -10.00 7.81
C ASP A 46 2.81 -8.82 8.41
N SER A 47 3.57 -9.10 9.48
CA SER A 47 4.47 -8.10 10.09
C SER A 47 5.59 -7.75 9.12
N THR A 48 6.19 -8.74 8.47
CA THR A 48 7.23 -8.52 7.45
C THR A 48 6.71 -7.65 6.30
N LEU A 49 5.55 -8.00 5.75
CA LEU A 49 4.93 -7.24 4.66
C LEU A 49 4.61 -5.80 5.06
N SER A 50 4.08 -5.59 6.27
CA SER A 50 3.78 -4.25 6.78
C SER A 50 5.05 -3.40 6.90
N GLN A 51 6.15 -3.99 7.39
CA GLN A 51 7.45 -3.33 7.49
C GLN A 51 8.04 -3.00 6.11
N LEU A 52 7.99 -3.93 5.15
CA LEU A 52 8.49 -3.71 3.79
C LEU A 52 7.69 -2.61 3.08
N ARG A 53 6.36 -2.57 3.27
CA ARG A 53 5.50 -1.50 2.74
C ARG A 53 5.83 -0.14 3.33
N GLN A 54 6.10 -0.08 4.64
CA GLN A 54 6.57 1.14 5.28
C GLN A 54 7.92 1.59 4.70
N GLN A 55 8.89 0.68 4.60
CA GLN A 55 10.20 0.97 4.02
C GLN A 55 10.10 1.47 2.57
N ALA A 56 9.24 0.85 1.76
CA ALA A 56 8.99 1.28 0.39
C ALA A 56 8.38 2.69 0.33
N ALA A 57 7.40 2.99 1.19
CA ALA A 57 6.79 4.32 1.27
C ALA A 57 7.78 5.39 1.73
N ASP A 58 8.63 5.09 2.71
CA ASP A 58 9.68 5.99 3.19
C ASP A 58 10.72 6.25 2.10
N ALA A 59 11.20 5.20 1.43
CA ALA A 59 12.17 5.30 0.34
C ALA A 59 11.60 6.07 -0.85
N PHE A 60 10.32 5.87 -1.15
CA PHE A 60 9.61 6.61 -2.18
C PHE A 60 9.52 8.10 -1.85
N THR A 61 9.12 8.43 -0.62
CA THR A 61 9.04 9.82 -0.15
C THR A 61 10.39 10.51 -0.25
N ALA A 62 11.46 9.85 0.20
CA ALA A 62 12.82 10.37 0.10
C ALA A 62 13.28 10.56 -1.36
N ALA A 63 12.91 9.65 -2.26
CA ALA A 63 13.27 9.75 -3.68
C ALA A 63 12.53 10.91 -4.37
N VAL A 64 11.26 11.12 -4.06
CA VAL A 64 10.48 12.25 -4.56
C VAL A 64 11.05 13.58 -4.06
N GLU A 65 11.42 13.68 -2.79
CA GLU A 65 12.06 14.88 -2.22
C GLU A 65 13.41 15.21 -2.88
N ALA A 66 14.20 14.18 -3.23
CA ALA A 66 15.52 14.35 -3.83
C ALA A 66 15.48 14.79 -5.30
N ASP A 67 14.48 14.36 -6.07
CA ASP A 67 14.37 14.63 -7.51
C ASP A 67 13.86 16.06 -7.80
N GLY A 68 13.26 16.73 -6.82
CA GLY A 68 12.77 18.11 -6.94
C GLY A 68 11.64 18.30 -7.95
N THR A 69 11.02 17.20 -8.40
CA THR A 69 9.92 17.19 -9.35
C THR A 69 8.60 17.50 -8.66
N GLU A 70 7.68 18.15 -9.38
CA GLU A 70 6.37 18.51 -8.87
C GLU A 70 5.49 17.26 -8.79
N TYR A 71 5.56 16.56 -7.66
CA TYR A 71 4.75 15.38 -7.40
C TYR A 71 3.30 15.78 -7.10
N SER A 72 2.50 15.99 -8.14
CA SER A 72 1.15 16.54 -8.01
C SER A 72 0.12 15.78 -8.84
N GLY A 73 -1.13 15.87 -8.38
CA GLY A 73 -2.27 15.29 -9.09
C GLY A 73 -2.49 13.80 -8.84
N TYR A 74 -3.46 13.26 -9.56
CA TYR A 74 -3.99 11.91 -9.36
C TYR A 74 -2.97 10.81 -9.64
N ALA A 75 -2.12 10.99 -10.66
CA ALA A 75 -1.20 9.95 -11.10
C ALA A 75 -0.07 9.68 -10.09
N SER A 76 0.43 10.74 -9.46
CA SER A 76 1.29 10.68 -8.29
C SER A 76 0.65 9.89 -7.14
N ILE A 77 -0.62 10.11 -6.83
CA ILE A 77 -1.29 9.33 -5.78
C ILE A 77 -1.36 7.85 -6.17
N GLU A 78 -1.67 7.54 -7.43
CA GLU A 78 -1.76 6.15 -7.89
C GLU A 78 -0.39 5.46 -7.95
N ALA A 79 0.69 6.17 -8.28
CA ALA A 79 2.05 5.61 -8.23
C ALA A 79 2.41 5.09 -6.83
N ALA A 80 2.14 5.88 -5.80
CA ALA A 80 2.37 5.50 -4.41
C ALA A 80 1.48 4.32 -3.99
N ARG A 81 0.22 4.29 -4.42
CA ARG A 81 -0.70 3.17 -4.15
C ARG A 81 -0.24 1.88 -4.81
N ILE A 82 0.18 1.96 -6.06
CA ILE A 82 0.70 0.82 -6.83
C ILE A 82 1.96 0.26 -6.16
N LEU A 83 2.88 1.14 -5.75
CA LEU A 83 4.09 0.74 -5.02
C LEU A 83 3.74 -0.09 -3.79
N VAL A 84 2.93 0.46 -2.87
CA VAL A 84 2.57 -0.22 -1.62
C VAL A 84 1.87 -1.56 -1.89
N ARG A 85 0.98 -1.61 -2.88
CA ARG A 85 0.26 -2.85 -3.25
C ARG A 85 1.18 -3.90 -3.89
N GLY A 86 2.18 -3.45 -4.65
CA GLY A 86 3.14 -4.31 -5.35
C GLY A 86 4.18 -4.98 -4.44
N VAL A 87 4.41 -4.43 -3.24
CA VAL A 87 5.28 -5.07 -2.25
C VAL A 87 4.65 -6.37 -1.73
N THR A 88 5.45 -7.44 -1.71
CA THR A 88 5.12 -8.76 -1.18
C THR A 88 5.97 -9.11 0.04
N ALA A 89 5.56 -10.10 0.82
CA ALA A 89 6.22 -10.46 2.08
C ALA A 89 7.62 -11.09 1.90
N ASP A 90 7.91 -11.57 0.69
CA ASP A 90 9.17 -12.18 0.27
C ASP A 90 10.09 -11.23 -0.52
N ALA A 91 9.68 -9.97 -0.70
CA ALA A 91 10.47 -8.96 -1.40
C ALA A 91 11.82 -8.73 -0.69
N THR A 92 12.89 -8.75 -1.49
CA THR A 92 14.23 -8.41 -1.04
C THR A 92 14.47 -6.90 -1.06
N ALA A 93 15.58 -6.45 -0.48
CA ALA A 93 16.00 -5.05 -0.58
C ALA A 93 16.21 -4.60 -2.04
N ALA A 94 16.67 -5.51 -2.92
CA ALA A 94 16.81 -5.22 -4.34
C ALA A 94 15.45 -5.05 -5.03
N ASP A 95 14.46 -5.88 -4.66
CA ASP A 95 13.10 -5.76 -5.20
C ASP A 95 12.46 -4.42 -4.78
N LEU A 96 12.65 -4.01 -3.52
CA LEU A 96 12.17 -2.71 -3.05
C LEU A 96 12.81 -1.55 -3.82
N ASP A 97 14.12 -1.58 -4.04
CA ASP A 97 14.82 -0.54 -4.82
C ASP A 97 14.27 -0.44 -6.25
N VAL A 98 14.05 -1.57 -6.92
CA VAL A 98 13.43 -1.61 -8.26
C VAL A 98 12.03 -1.03 -8.25
N LEU A 99 11.18 -1.46 -7.30
CA LEU A 99 9.79 -0.98 -7.19
C LEU A 99 9.72 0.52 -6.92
N VAL A 100 10.55 1.03 -6.00
CA VAL A 100 10.61 2.46 -5.67
C VAL A 100 11.02 3.28 -6.90
N LYS A 101 12.10 2.89 -7.59
CA LYS A 101 12.55 3.58 -8.81
C LYS A 101 11.50 3.56 -9.91
N ALA A 102 10.83 2.43 -10.10
CA ALA A 102 9.75 2.31 -11.08
C ALA A 102 8.56 3.23 -10.74
N ALA A 103 8.16 3.28 -9.47
CA ALA A 103 7.08 4.15 -9.02
C ALA A 103 7.43 5.64 -9.18
N VAL A 104 8.66 6.04 -8.86
CA VAL A 104 9.12 7.44 -9.01
C VAL A 104 9.13 7.83 -10.49
N SER A 105 9.69 6.98 -11.35
CA SER A 105 9.71 7.19 -12.80
C SER A 105 8.30 7.29 -13.39
N PHE A 106 7.37 6.43 -12.94
CA PHE A 106 5.98 6.47 -13.37
C PHE A 106 5.31 7.77 -12.95
N ALA A 107 5.47 8.18 -11.70
CA ALA A 107 4.89 9.42 -11.21
C ALA A 107 5.44 10.66 -11.94
N ASP A 108 6.77 10.73 -12.12
CA ASP A 108 7.41 11.83 -12.87
C ASP A 108 6.90 11.89 -14.32
N THR A 109 6.86 10.74 -14.99
CA THR A 109 6.34 10.64 -16.36
C THR A 109 4.91 11.11 -16.43
N ALA A 110 4.08 10.69 -15.47
CA ALA A 110 2.67 11.01 -15.44
C ALA A 110 2.39 12.49 -15.14
N THR A 111 3.17 13.11 -14.25
CA THR A 111 3.13 14.56 -14.01
C THR A 111 3.50 15.32 -15.28
N LYS A 112 4.59 14.93 -15.95
CA LYS A 112 5.08 15.62 -17.15
C LYS A 112 4.19 15.37 -18.38
N ASN A 113 3.41 14.30 -18.38
CA ASN A 113 2.59 13.86 -19.52
C ASN A 113 1.17 13.47 -19.07
N PRO A 114 0.32 14.43 -18.63
CA PRO A 114 -1.00 14.13 -18.08
C PRO A 114 -1.92 13.40 -19.07
N GLN A 115 -1.74 13.62 -20.38
CA GLN A 115 -2.48 12.91 -21.45
C GLN A 115 -2.26 11.39 -21.43
N VAL A 116 -1.08 10.93 -20.98
CA VAL A 116 -0.81 9.49 -20.83
C VAL A 116 -1.75 8.93 -19.77
N VAL A 117 -1.87 9.60 -18.63
CA VAL A 117 -2.74 9.19 -17.50
C VAL A 117 -4.20 9.19 -17.92
N GLU A 118 -4.65 10.20 -18.65
CA GLU A 118 -6.02 10.26 -19.17
C GLU A 118 -6.32 9.07 -20.11
N ALA A 119 -5.35 8.65 -20.92
CA ALA A 119 -5.52 7.53 -21.84
C ALA A 119 -5.59 6.14 -21.15
N ILE A 120 -4.96 5.96 -19.99
CA ILE A 120 -5.05 4.72 -19.18
C ILE A 120 -6.18 4.74 -18.14
N ALA A 121 -6.79 5.89 -17.87
CA ALA A 121 -7.91 6.03 -16.93
C ALA A 121 -9.28 5.69 -17.55
N VAL A 122 -9.35 5.36 -18.84
CA VAL A 122 -10.55 4.93 -19.58
C VAL A 122 -10.65 3.41 -19.58
#